data_AF-A0A2N6D8U1-F1
#
_entry.id   AF-A0A2N6D8U1-F1
#
_cell.length_a   1.000
_cell.length_b   1.000
_cell.length_c   1.000
_cell.angle_alpha   90.00
_cell.angle_beta   90.00
_cell.angle_gamma   90.00
#
_symmetry.space_group_name_H-M   'P 1'
#
loop_
_entity.id
_entity.type
_entity.pdbx_description
1 polymer ?
#
loop_
_entity_poly.entity_id
_entity_poly.type
_entity_poly.pdbx_seq_one_letter_code
_entity_poly.pdbx_strand_id
1 'polypeptide(L)'
;MMYEYKDINELLDIARNINEGNYDVASVAVNTENELFHIAQYFSESIDKLRTVFETVEDSYEDLPGFEEILQTIISDSKTASENVLASIDNVNFITDDIRENLATLKTQAESGNFSQTGGIIDRLRDKALSGQDTSFDIIAALEFQDITKQKIDKLVKIIYDLQERLAHLVVMYGVKDDKVDVEILDKMKDKENVLEDQSLVDELMKEFGQ
;
A
#
# COMPACT_ATOMS: atom_id res chain seq x y z
N MET A 1 54.31 22.45 17.89
CA MET A 1 54.76 21.36 16.99
C MET A 1 54.21 19.98 17.34
N MET A 2 54.29 19.45 18.57
CA MET A 2 53.79 18.08 18.83
C MET A 2 52.24 17.96 18.98
N TYR A 3 51.55 19.07 19.25
CA TYR A 3 50.08 19.12 19.33
C TYR A 3 49.39 19.27 17.95
N GLU A 4 49.95 20.04 17.01
CA GLU A 4 49.40 20.23 15.65
C GLU A 4 49.26 18.93 14.86
N TYR A 5 50.19 17.98 15.02
CA TYR A 5 50.11 16.70 14.32
C TYR A 5 49.06 15.75 14.90
N LYS A 6 48.60 15.98 16.13
CA LYS A 6 47.55 15.15 16.73
C LYS A 6 46.19 15.46 16.11
N ASP A 7 45.89 16.74 15.97
CA ASP A 7 44.64 17.24 15.37
C ASP A 7 44.52 16.84 13.88
N ILE A 8 45.62 16.84 13.13
CA ILE A 8 45.66 16.41 11.72
C ILE A 8 45.47 14.89 11.58
N ASN A 9 46.05 14.09 12.47
CA ASN A 9 45.87 12.63 12.43
C ASN A 9 44.44 12.24 12.82
N GLU A 10 43.82 12.92 13.78
CA GLU A 10 42.39 12.72 14.12
C GLU A 10 41.47 13.06 12.93
N LEU A 11 41.76 14.13 12.19
CA LEU A 11 41.05 14.45 10.94
C LEU A 11 41.25 13.40 9.83
N LEU A 12 42.46 12.86 9.70
CA LEU A 12 42.78 11.82 8.74
C LEU A 12 42.06 10.51 9.05
N ASP A 13 41.94 10.16 10.34
CA ASP A 13 41.19 8.99 10.78
C ASP A 13 39.69 9.17 10.55
N ILE A 14 39.15 10.37 10.79
CA ILE A 14 37.76 10.72 10.43
C ILE A 14 37.52 10.59 8.93
N ALA A 15 38.39 11.17 8.09
CA ALA A 15 38.26 11.10 6.64
C ALA A 15 38.36 9.66 6.11
N ARG A 16 39.22 8.83 6.72
CA ARG A 16 39.30 7.39 6.41
C ARG A 16 38.02 6.66 6.81
N ASN A 17 37.50 6.88 8.01
CA ASN A 17 36.27 6.25 8.48
C ASN A 17 35.07 6.62 7.56
N ILE A 18 34.95 7.88 7.14
CA ILE A 18 33.94 8.31 6.16
C ILE A 18 34.10 7.58 4.83
N ASN A 19 35.33 7.48 4.30
CA ASN A 19 35.61 6.82 3.03
C ASN A 19 35.38 5.29 3.10
N GLU A 20 35.49 4.70 4.28
CA GLU A 20 35.25 3.28 4.54
C GLU A 20 33.78 2.98 4.92
N GLY A 21 32.92 4.01 5.02
CA GLY A 21 31.50 3.88 5.35
C GLY A 21 31.20 3.66 6.83
N ASN A 22 32.15 3.93 7.71
CA ASN A 22 32.00 3.85 9.16
C ASN A 22 31.69 5.23 9.76
N TYR A 23 30.43 5.44 10.17
CA TYR A 23 29.95 6.72 10.67
C TYR A 23 29.83 6.80 12.21
N ASP A 24 30.23 5.76 12.93
CA ASP A 24 30.26 5.70 14.41
C ASP A 24 31.53 6.38 14.98
N VAL A 25 31.79 7.62 14.59
CA VAL A 25 33.00 8.35 15.02
C VAL A 25 32.70 9.22 16.24
N ALA A 26 33.48 9.07 17.31
CA ALA A 26 33.35 9.87 18.53
C ALA A 26 33.67 11.35 18.25
N SER A 27 32.87 12.26 18.81
CA SER A 27 33.01 13.71 18.67
C SER A 27 34.44 14.18 19.02
N VAL A 28 35.06 14.95 18.13
CA VAL A 28 36.44 15.43 18.29
C VAL A 28 36.48 16.60 19.28
N ALA A 29 37.24 16.46 20.37
CA ALA A 29 37.47 17.54 21.34
C ALA A 29 38.78 18.27 21.00
N VAL A 30 38.71 19.29 20.15
CA VAL A 30 39.88 20.09 19.71
C VAL A 30 39.74 21.55 20.14
N ASN A 31 40.87 22.19 20.44
CA ASN A 31 40.97 23.58 20.91
C ASN A 31 40.38 24.60 19.91
N THR A 32 39.55 25.51 20.42
CA THR A 32 38.65 26.44 19.70
C THR A 32 39.28 27.59 18.90
N GLU A 33 40.61 27.73 18.83
CA GLU A 33 41.28 28.90 18.20
C GLU A 33 41.95 28.63 16.84
N ASN A 34 41.80 27.44 16.25
CA ASN A 34 42.52 27.05 15.03
C ASN A 34 41.58 26.76 13.84
N GLU A 35 41.98 27.05 12.61
CA GLU A 35 41.25 26.71 11.37
C GLU A 35 40.97 25.19 11.27
N LEU A 36 41.82 24.38 11.90
CA LEU A 36 41.61 22.95 12.14
C LEU A 36 40.36 22.62 12.96
N PHE A 37 39.95 23.47 13.91
CA PHE A 37 38.71 23.32 14.65
C PHE A 37 37.49 23.42 13.73
N HIS A 38 37.48 24.42 12.84
CA HIS A 38 36.39 24.57 11.87
C HIS A 38 36.33 23.38 10.89
N ILE A 39 37.49 22.87 10.46
CA ILE A 39 37.55 21.67 9.61
C ILE A 39 37.01 20.45 10.36
N ALA A 40 37.42 20.22 11.61
CA ALA A 40 36.92 19.12 12.45
C ALA A 40 35.41 19.23 12.71
N GLN A 41 34.92 20.44 12.94
CA GLN A 41 33.49 20.70 13.10
C GLN A 41 32.71 20.37 11.82
N TYR A 42 33.16 20.85 10.65
CA TYR A 42 32.50 20.53 9.38
C TYR A 42 32.52 19.03 9.04
N PHE A 43 33.61 18.33 9.38
CA PHE A 43 33.69 16.88 9.22
C PHE A 43 32.73 16.15 10.15
N SER A 44 32.65 16.56 11.43
CA SER A 44 31.70 15.99 12.39
C SER A 44 30.26 16.21 11.93
N GLU A 45 29.90 17.42 11.51
CA GLU A 45 28.57 17.74 10.97
C GLU A 45 28.25 16.94 9.70
N SER A 46 29.26 16.64 8.87
CA SER A 46 29.08 15.80 7.68
C SER A 46 28.89 14.32 8.02
N ILE A 47 29.62 13.81 9.03
CA ILE A 47 29.42 12.44 9.54
C ILE A 47 28.02 12.28 10.09
N ASP A 48 27.55 13.22 10.91
CA ASP A 48 26.20 13.14 11.50
C ASP A 48 25.11 13.14 10.41
N LYS A 49 25.28 13.94 9.37
CA LYS A 49 24.39 13.92 8.19
C LYS A 49 24.47 12.60 7.43
N LEU A 50 25.66 12.03 7.22
CA LEU A 50 25.86 10.75 6.51
C LEU A 50 25.26 9.59 7.30
N ARG A 51 25.44 9.58 8.62
CA ARG A 51 24.83 8.61 9.52
C ARG A 51 23.30 8.65 9.44
N THR A 52 22.72 9.85 9.49
CA THR A 52 21.26 10.03 9.36
C THR A 52 20.73 9.47 8.02
N VAL A 53 21.47 9.68 6.91
CA VAL A 53 21.14 9.08 5.61
C VAL A 53 21.19 7.57 5.66
N PHE A 54 22.28 7.03 6.20
CA PHE A 54 22.50 5.60 6.27
C PHE A 54 21.37 4.91 7.03
N GLU A 55 21.04 5.40 8.24
CA GLU A 55 19.93 4.89 9.05
C GLU A 55 18.59 5.01 8.31
N THR A 56 18.30 6.17 7.71
CA THR A 56 17.03 6.39 6.98
C THR A 56 16.88 5.48 5.76
N VAL A 57 17.97 5.21 5.03
CA VAL A 57 17.98 4.34 3.85
C VAL A 57 17.93 2.87 4.26
N GLU A 58 18.62 2.48 5.33
CA GLU A 58 18.60 1.13 5.89
C GLU A 58 17.18 0.77 6.35
N ASP A 59 16.54 1.63 7.16
CA ASP A 59 15.15 1.45 7.59
C ASP A 59 14.18 1.33 6.40
N SER A 60 14.36 2.16 5.38
CA SER A 60 13.52 2.11 4.16
C SER A 60 13.74 0.84 3.33
N TYR A 61 14.92 0.24 3.43
CA TYR A 61 15.25 -1.01 2.76
C TYR A 61 14.67 -2.23 3.49
N GLU A 62 14.52 -2.16 4.81
CA GLU A 62 13.81 -3.18 5.59
C GLU A 62 12.30 -3.23 5.29
N ASP A 63 11.71 -2.09 4.93
CA ASP A 63 10.28 -1.99 4.60
C ASP A 63 9.91 -2.57 3.20
N LEU A 64 10.90 -2.67 2.29
CA LEU A 64 10.71 -3.11 0.89
C LEU A 64 10.32 -4.59 0.72
N PRO A 65 10.95 -5.56 1.41
CA PRO A 65 10.51 -6.96 1.38
C PRO A 65 9.05 -7.15 1.83
N GLY A 66 8.61 -6.41 2.86
CA GLY A 66 7.22 -6.43 3.32
C GLY A 66 6.25 -5.90 2.26
N PHE A 67 6.67 -4.89 1.48
CA PHE A 67 5.90 -4.37 0.36
C PHE A 67 5.65 -5.42 -0.73
N GLU A 68 6.68 -6.20 -1.10
CA GLU A 68 6.55 -7.29 -2.08
C GLU A 68 5.61 -8.41 -1.57
N GLU A 69 5.75 -8.82 -0.31
CA GLU A 69 4.92 -9.86 0.29
C GLU A 69 3.43 -9.48 0.30
N ILE A 70 3.11 -8.23 0.65
CA ILE A 70 1.73 -7.73 0.66
C ILE A 70 1.17 -7.71 -0.77
N LEU A 71 1.95 -7.26 -1.77
CA LEU A 71 1.53 -7.29 -3.17
C LEU A 71 1.26 -8.72 -3.67
N GLN A 72 2.14 -9.67 -3.36
CA GLN A 72 1.93 -11.08 -3.70
C GLN A 72 0.66 -11.64 -3.06
N THR A 73 0.41 -11.27 -1.81
CA THR A 73 -0.81 -11.65 -1.10
C THR A 73 -2.06 -11.07 -1.80
N ILE A 74 -2.05 -9.79 -2.19
CA ILE A 74 -3.15 -9.17 -2.94
C ILE A 74 -3.41 -9.91 -4.25
N ILE A 75 -2.36 -10.22 -5.01
CA ILE A 75 -2.48 -10.94 -6.28
C ILE A 75 -3.08 -12.33 -6.05
N SER A 76 -2.61 -13.05 -5.04
CA SER A 76 -3.12 -14.37 -4.70
C SER A 76 -4.59 -14.32 -4.29
N ASP A 77 -4.96 -13.43 -3.36
CA ASP A 77 -6.33 -13.28 -2.87
C ASP A 77 -7.28 -12.91 -4.01
N SER A 78 -6.87 -11.97 -4.86
CA SER A 78 -7.64 -11.52 -6.03
C SER A 78 -7.85 -12.65 -7.03
N LYS A 79 -6.83 -13.47 -7.27
CA LYS A 79 -6.93 -14.65 -8.13
C LYS A 79 -7.93 -15.66 -7.58
N THR A 80 -7.80 -16.03 -6.31
CA THR A 80 -8.69 -17.00 -5.66
C THR A 80 -10.14 -16.50 -5.63
N ALA A 81 -10.37 -15.24 -5.29
CA ALA A 81 -11.71 -14.67 -5.30
C ALA A 81 -12.32 -14.66 -6.71
N SER A 82 -11.54 -14.30 -7.73
CA SER A 82 -11.98 -14.34 -9.12
C SER A 82 -12.34 -15.75 -9.58
N GLU A 83 -11.53 -16.75 -9.22
CA GLU A 83 -11.82 -18.17 -9.49
C GLU A 83 -13.13 -18.62 -8.83
N ASN A 84 -13.38 -18.22 -7.57
CA ASN A 84 -14.62 -18.53 -6.86
C ASN A 84 -15.85 -17.87 -7.50
N VAL A 85 -15.73 -16.60 -7.92
CA VAL A 85 -16.81 -15.89 -8.62
C VAL A 85 -17.12 -16.58 -9.95
N LEU A 86 -16.10 -16.95 -10.73
CA LEU A 86 -16.28 -17.65 -12.00
C LEU A 86 -16.98 -19.01 -11.81
N ALA A 87 -16.54 -19.80 -10.83
CA ALA A 87 -17.19 -21.08 -10.51
C ALA A 87 -18.66 -20.90 -10.10
N SER A 88 -18.96 -19.84 -9.35
CA SER A 88 -20.33 -19.52 -8.94
C SER A 88 -21.19 -19.06 -10.13
N ILE A 89 -20.64 -18.27 -11.06
CA ILE A 89 -21.32 -17.88 -12.31
C ILE A 89 -21.64 -19.11 -13.17
N ASP A 90 -20.70 -20.06 -13.29
CA ASP A 90 -20.94 -21.31 -14.00
C ASP A 90 -22.11 -22.10 -13.39
N ASN A 91 -22.18 -22.15 -12.05
CA ASN A 91 -23.30 -22.77 -11.36
C ASN A 91 -24.63 -22.02 -11.58
N VAL A 92 -24.63 -20.68 -11.56
CA VAL A 92 -25.80 -19.86 -11.90
C VAL A 92 -26.28 -20.14 -13.33
N ASN A 93 -25.37 -20.27 -14.28
CA ASN A 93 -25.71 -20.61 -15.66
C ASN A 93 -26.39 -21.98 -15.75
N PHE A 94 -25.83 -22.99 -15.08
CA PHE A 94 -26.44 -24.33 -15.02
C PHE A 94 -27.84 -24.32 -14.39
N ILE A 95 -28.02 -23.61 -13.27
CA ILE A 95 -29.31 -23.45 -12.61
C ILE A 95 -30.31 -22.74 -13.53
N THR A 96 -29.87 -21.69 -14.21
CA THR A 96 -30.70 -20.92 -15.14
C THR A 96 -31.15 -21.76 -16.33
N ASP A 97 -30.27 -22.59 -16.88
CA ASP A 97 -30.61 -23.49 -17.98
C ASP A 97 -31.59 -24.59 -17.53
N ASP A 98 -31.39 -25.19 -16.35
CA ASP A 98 -32.32 -26.19 -15.77
C ASP A 98 -33.70 -25.55 -15.52
N ILE A 99 -33.76 -24.33 -14.97
CA ILE A 99 -35.02 -23.58 -14.80
C ILE A 99 -35.69 -23.36 -16.15
N ARG A 100 -34.94 -22.94 -17.18
CA ARG A 100 -35.47 -22.70 -18.53
C ARG A 100 -36.09 -23.98 -19.12
N GLU A 101 -35.42 -25.12 -18.99
CA GLU A 101 -35.90 -26.41 -19.51
C GLU A 101 -37.17 -26.89 -18.77
N ASN A 102 -37.20 -26.76 -17.45
CA ASN A 102 -38.37 -27.13 -16.63
C ASN A 102 -39.58 -26.23 -16.97
N LEU A 103 -39.37 -24.93 -17.18
CA LEU A 103 -40.43 -24.01 -17.63
C LEU A 103 -40.97 -24.36 -19.02
N ALA A 104 -40.09 -24.74 -19.96
CA ALA A 104 -40.52 -25.19 -21.30
C ALA A 104 -41.35 -26.49 -21.22
N THR A 105 -40.96 -27.41 -20.34
CA THR A 105 -41.72 -28.64 -20.08
C THR A 105 -43.10 -28.33 -19.49
N LEU A 106 -43.18 -27.43 -18.51
CA LEU A 106 -44.46 -26.99 -17.94
C LEU A 106 -45.37 -26.36 -18.99
N LYS A 107 -44.84 -25.51 -19.86
CA LYS A 107 -45.60 -24.92 -20.97
C LYS A 107 -46.21 -26.01 -21.86
N THR A 108 -45.42 -27.02 -22.22
CA THR A 108 -45.87 -28.14 -23.07
C THR A 108 -46.94 -28.99 -22.36
N GLN A 109 -46.81 -29.22 -21.05
CA GLN A 109 -47.82 -29.93 -20.24
C GLN A 109 -49.13 -29.14 -20.15
N ALA A 110 -49.05 -27.82 -20.00
CA ALA A 110 -50.21 -26.95 -19.97
C ALA A 110 -50.94 -26.94 -21.32
N GLU A 111 -50.22 -26.89 -22.43
CA GLU A 111 -50.79 -26.93 -23.79
C GLU A 111 -51.44 -28.29 -24.12
N SER A 112 -50.89 -29.38 -23.61
CA SER A 112 -51.42 -30.75 -23.80
C SER A 112 -52.49 -31.15 -22.78
N GLY A 113 -52.77 -30.32 -21.78
CA GLY A 113 -53.73 -30.59 -20.70
C GLY A 113 -53.33 -31.75 -19.78
N ASN A 114 -52.07 -32.19 -19.82
CA ASN A 114 -51.57 -33.30 -19.00
C ASN A 114 -50.77 -32.78 -17.80
N PHE A 115 -51.44 -32.66 -16.66
CA PHE A 115 -50.86 -32.10 -15.43
C PHE A 115 -50.29 -33.15 -14.46
N SER A 116 -50.18 -34.42 -14.88
CA SER A 116 -49.82 -35.52 -13.98
C SER A 116 -48.46 -35.36 -13.29
N GLN A 117 -47.53 -34.61 -13.88
CA GLN A 117 -46.17 -34.38 -13.36
C GLN A 117 -45.88 -32.91 -13.01
N THR A 118 -46.86 -32.03 -13.15
CA THR A 118 -46.68 -30.57 -12.98
C THR A 118 -46.23 -30.22 -11.56
N GLY A 119 -46.76 -30.87 -10.54
CA GLY A 119 -46.37 -30.62 -9.14
C GLY A 119 -44.87 -30.86 -8.89
N GLY A 120 -44.33 -31.99 -9.36
CA GLY A 120 -42.91 -32.31 -9.19
C GLY A 120 -41.98 -31.35 -9.94
N ILE A 121 -42.41 -30.84 -11.10
CA ILE A 121 -41.62 -29.83 -11.85
C ILE A 121 -41.63 -28.49 -11.11
N ILE A 122 -42.77 -28.10 -10.53
CA ILE A 122 -42.87 -26.88 -9.70
C ILE A 122 -41.97 -26.99 -8.47
N ASP A 123 -41.97 -28.13 -7.77
CA ASP A 123 -41.09 -28.36 -6.62
C ASP A 123 -39.61 -28.27 -7.03
N ARG A 124 -39.24 -28.89 -8.16
CA ARG A 124 -37.87 -28.80 -8.70
C ARG A 124 -37.48 -27.37 -9.07
N LEU A 125 -38.39 -26.59 -9.68
CA LEU A 125 -38.17 -25.17 -9.98
C LEU A 125 -37.95 -24.35 -8.71
N ARG A 126 -38.74 -24.60 -7.66
CA ARG A 126 -38.57 -23.94 -6.36
C ARG A 126 -37.18 -24.24 -5.79
N ASP A 127 -36.80 -25.51 -5.76
CA ASP A 127 -35.52 -25.94 -5.19
C ASP A 127 -34.33 -25.37 -5.99
N LYS A 128 -34.46 -25.27 -7.31
CA LYS A 128 -33.44 -24.63 -8.18
C LYS A 128 -33.36 -23.14 -7.98
N ALA A 129 -34.49 -22.45 -7.82
CA ALA A 129 -34.51 -21.03 -7.52
C ALA A 129 -33.85 -20.72 -6.17
N LEU A 130 -34.11 -21.54 -5.15
CA LEU A 130 -33.44 -21.43 -3.83
C LEU A 130 -31.93 -21.66 -3.96
N SER A 131 -31.51 -22.72 -4.66
CA SER A 131 -30.08 -22.98 -4.90
C SER A 131 -29.39 -21.85 -5.69
N GLY A 132 -30.09 -21.22 -6.64
CA GLY A 132 -29.58 -20.06 -7.37
C GLY A 132 -29.43 -18.82 -6.50
N GLN A 133 -30.36 -18.62 -5.56
CA GLN A 133 -30.25 -17.59 -4.54
C GLN A 133 -29.04 -17.82 -3.63
N ASP A 134 -28.85 -19.04 -3.14
CA ASP A 134 -27.69 -19.39 -2.30
C ASP A 134 -26.37 -19.12 -3.05
N THR A 135 -26.28 -19.54 -4.32
CA THR A 135 -25.10 -19.27 -5.17
C THR A 135 -24.88 -17.76 -5.37
N SER A 136 -25.95 -16.96 -5.41
CA SER A 136 -25.83 -15.52 -5.51
C SER A 136 -25.26 -14.91 -4.22
N PHE A 137 -25.61 -15.45 -3.05
CA PHE A 137 -24.98 -15.07 -1.79
C PHE A 137 -23.51 -15.47 -1.73
N ASP A 138 -23.15 -16.64 -2.27
CA ASP A 138 -21.76 -17.06 -2.37
C ASP A 138 -20.93 -16.11 -3.24
N ILE A 139 -21.49 -15.61 -4.35
CA ILE A 139 -20.84 -14.57 -5.18
C ILE A 139 -20.63 -13.29 -4.37
N ILE A 140 -21.65 -12.83 -3.63
CA ILE A 140 -21.56 -11.61 -2.82
C ILE A 140 -20.46 -11.78 -1.77
N ALA A 141 -20.43 -12.90 -1.06
CA ALA A 141 -19.39 -13.21 -0.07
C ALA A 141 -18.00 -13.27 -0.72
N ALA A 142 -17.88 -13.88 -1.90
CA ALA A 142 -16.62 -13.93 -2.63
C ALA A 142 -16.09 -12.55 -3.03
N LEU A 143 -16.98 -11.57 -3.29
CA LEU A 143 -16.62 -10.19 -3.63
C LEU A 143 -16.16 -9.35 -2.43
N GLU A 144 -16.36 -9.80 -1.19
CA GLU A 144 -15.87 -9.10 0.01
C GLU A 144 -14.34 -8.95 0.04
N PHE A 145 -13.60 -9.77 -0.71
CA PHE A 145 -12.15 -9.63 -0.87
C PHE A 145 -11.74 -8.25 -1.40
N GLN A 146 -12.63 -7.53 -2.10
CA GLN A 146 -12.35 -6.21 -2.65
C GLN A 146 -12.08 -5.19 -1.53
N ASP A 147 -12.81 -5.28 -0.41
CA ASP A 147 -12.59 -4.41 0.74
C ASP A 147 -11.25 -4.71 1.41
N ILE A 148 -10.94 -6.00 1.61
CA ILE A 148 -9.65 -6.45 2.14
C ILE A 148 -8.50 -5.98 1.23
N THR A 149 -8.68 -6.10 -0.08
CA THR A 149 -7.70 -5.66 -1.08
C THR A 149 -7.47 -4.15 -0.98
N LYS A 150 -8.54 -3.36 -0.87
CA LYS A 150 -8.43 -1.91 -0.67
C LYS A 150 -7.64 -1.57 0.58
N GLN A 151 -7.96 -2.17 1.72
CA GLN A 151 -7.23 -1.94 2.97
C GLN A 151 -5.73 -2.28 2.86
N LYS A 152 -5.37 -3.36 2.14
CA LYS A 152 -3.97 -3.73 1.91
C LYS A 152 -3.27 -2.73 0.97
N ILE A 153 -3.94 -2.26 -0.08
CA ILE A 153 -3.41 -1.22 -0.98
C ILE A 153 -3.19 0.09 -0.21
N ASP A 154 -4.13 0.50 0.62
CA ASP A 154 -4.01 1.74 1.41
C ASP A 154 -2.78 1.69 2.34
N LYS A 155 -2.48 0.53 2.93
CA LYS A 155 -1.23 0.31 3.69
C LYS A 155 0.01 0.44 2.82
N LEU A 156 0.01 -0.12 1.62
CA LEU A 156 1.14 -0.01 0.69
C LEU A 156 1.38 1.43 0.26
N VAL A 157 0.31 2.17 -0.03
CA VAL A 157 0.37 3.59 -0.36
C VAL A 157 0.98 4.37 0.80
N LYS A 158 0.60 4.07 2.05
CA LYS A 158 1.20 4.70 3.22
C LYS A 158 2.70 4.43 3.34
N ILE A 159 3.15 3.19 3.16
CA ILE A 159 4.58 2.83 3.18
C ILE A 159 5.36 3.63 2.11
N ILE A 160 4.79 3.76 0.91
CA ILE A 160 5.41 4.56 -0.17
C ILE A 160 5.51 6.04 0.23
N TYR A 161 4.47 6.60 0.84
CA TYR A 161 4.50 7.99 1.29
C TYR A 161 5.52 8.22 2.40
N ASP A 162 5.60 7.32 3.39
CA ASP A 162 6.59 7.39 4.47
C ASP A 162 8.02 7.33 3.90
N LEU A 163 8.25 6.44 2.92
CA LEU A 163 9.53 6.33 2.23
C LEU A 163 9.84 7.58 1.40
N GLN A 164 8.85 8.16 0.72
CA GLN A 164 8.99 9.41 -0.01
C GLN A 164 9.37 10.57 0.92
N GLU A 165 8.73 10.69 2.09
CA GLU A 165 9.03 11.74 3.07
C GLU A 165 10.45 11.60 3.60
N ARG A 166 10.85 10.38 3.96
CA ARG A 166 12.22 10.05 4.39
C ARG A 166 13.24 10.44 3.33
N LEU A 167 13.05 10.05 2.07
CA LEU A 167 13.94 10.41 0.97
C LEU A 167 13.97 11.92 0.69
N ALA A 168 12.81 12.59 0.76
CA ALA A 168 12.73 14.04 0.58
C ALA A 168 13.51 14.78 1.67
N HIS A 169 13.41 14.32 2.93
CA HIS A 169 14.18 14.86 4.04
C HIS A 169 15.69 14.72 3.79
N LEU A 170 16.15 13.58 3.26
CA LEU A 170 17.56 13.38 2.91
C LEU A 170 18.04 14.33 1.81
N VAL A 171 17.23 14.54 0.76
CA VAL A 171 17.55 15.47 -0.34
C VAL A 171 17.66 16.91 0.16
N VAL A 172 16.77 17.32 1.07
CA VAL A 172 16.81 18.64 1.72
C VAL A 172 18.01 18.77 2.66
N MET A 173 18.29 17.76 3.48
CA MET A 173 19.40 17.75 4.45
C MET A 173 20.78 17.87 3.78
N TYR A 174 20.94 17.25 2.60
CA TYR A 174 22.17 17.34 1.81
C TYR A 174 22.27 18.57 0.94
N GLY A 175 21.20 19.37 0.85
CA GLY A 175 21.18 20.60 0.09
C GLY A 175 21.65 20.35 -1.34
N VAL A 176 21.04 19.38 -2.03
CA VAL A 176 21.17 19.27 -3.50
C VAL A 176 20.63 20.59 -4.06
N LYS A 177 21.56 21.55 -4.22
CA LYS A 177 21.33 22.84 -4.85
C LYS A 177 21.12 22.57 -6.33
N ASP A 178 19.89 22.21 -6.67
CA ASP A 178 19.34 22.56 -7.97
C ASP A 178 17.91 23.03 -7.72
N ASP A 179 17.59 24.20 -8.28
CA ASP A 179 16.42 25.09 -8.10
C ASP A 179 15.01 24.45 -8.24
N LYS A 180 14.74 23.25 -7.70
CA LYS A 180 13.50 22.49 -7.95
C LYS A 180 12.92 21.70 -6.78
N VAL A 181 13.46 21.81 -5.56
CA VAL A 181 12.78 21.28 -4.37
C VAL A 181 12.23 22.46 -3.59
N ASP A 182 11.02 22.84 -3.94
CA ASP A 182 10.29 23.92 -3.29
C ASP A 182 9.83 23.44 -1.90
N VAL A 183 10.50 23.95 -0.86
CA VAL A 183 10.23 23.59 0.54
C VAL A 183 8.79 23.94 0.95
N GLU A 184 8.15 24.90 0.27
CA GLU A 184 6.73 25.18 0.44
C GLU A 184 5.80 24.05 -0.02
N ILE A 185 6.23 23.20 -0.97
CA ILE A 185 5.42 22.04 -1.42
C ILE A 185 5.45 20.93 -0.37
N LEU A 186 6.56 20.77 0.35
CA LEU A 186 6.68 19.82 1.46
C LEU A 186 5.85 20.28 2.68
N ASP A 187 5.83 21.58 2.99
CA ASP A 187 4.94 22.13 4.02
C ASP A 187 3.46 22.04 3.62
N LYS A 188 3.13 22.27 2.35
CA LYS A 188 1.75 22.06 1.82
C LYS A 188 1.34 20.58 1.77
N MET A 189 2.29 19.63 1.79
CA MET A 189 2.00 18.19 1.90
C MET A 189 1.75 17.76 3.35
N LYS A 190 2.41 18.37 4.33
CA LYS A 190 2.10 18.18 5.77
C LYS A 190 0.67 18.58 6.12
N ASP A 191 0.17 19.67 5.52
CA ASP A 191 -1.22 20.11 5.74
C ASP A 191 -2.28 19.24 5.02
N LYS A 192 -1.87 18.44 4.02
CA LYS A 192 -2.81 17.59 3.25
C LYS A 192 -3.14 16.26 3.92
N GLU A 193 -2.45 15.89 4.99
CA GLU A 193 -2.82 14.72 5.81
C GLU A 193 -4.21 14.89 6.45
N ASN A 194 -4.70 16.14 6.59
CA ASN A 194 -6.05 16.46 7.07
C ASN A 194 -7.15 16.45 5.97
N VAL A 195 -6.81 16.27 4.69
CA VAL A 195 -7.83 16.27 3.61
C VAL A 195 -8.61 14.96 3.57
N LEU A 196 -8.07 13.87 4.12
CA LEU A 196 -8.76 12.59 4.26
C LEU A 196 -9.67 12.53 5.50
N GLU A 197 -9.59 13.51 6.41
CA GLU A 197 -10.46 13.62 7.59
C GLU A 197 -11.62 14.63 7.40
N ASP A 198 -11.69 15.30 6.25
CA ASP A 198 -12.68 16.34 6.03
C ASP A 198 -14.06 15.74 5.72
N GLN A 199 -14.79 15.44 6.80
CA GLN A 199 -16.18 14.99 6.80
C GLN A 199 -17.11 15.90 5.97
N SER A 200 -16.71 17.15 5.74
CA SER A 200 -17.44 18.11 4.91
C SER A 200 -17.49 17.70 3.43
N LEU A 201 -16.44 17.07 2.90
CA LEU A 201 -16.38 16.56 1.52
C LEU A 201 -17.29 15.34 1.32
N VAL A 202 -17.39 14.48 2.34
CA VAL A 202 -18.31 13.34 2.34
C VAL A 202 -19.77 13.80 2.42
N ASP A 203 -20.06 14.80 3.26
CA ASP A 203 -21.40 15.38 3.39
C ASP A 203 -21.83 16.16 2.13
N GLU A 204 -20.89 16.82 1.45
CA GLU A 204 -21.16 17.55 0.20
C GLU A 204 -21.42 16.59 -0.97
N LEU A 205 -20.67 15.48 -1.07
CA LEU A 205 -20.92 14.40 -2.03
C LEU A 205 -22.24 13.66 -1.77
N MET A 206 -22.58 13.39 -0.51
CA MET A 206 -23.88 12.79 -0.14
C MET A 206 -25.05 13.73 -0.46
N LYS A 207 -24.83 15.04 -0.47
CA LYS A 207 -25.84 16.05 -0.78
C LYS A 207 -26.02 16.25 -2.29
N GLU A 208 -24.97 16.11 -3.09
CA GLU A 208 -25.06 16.15 -4.55
C GLU A 208 -25.63 14.86 -5.16
N PHE A 209 -25.36 13.70 -4.57
CA PHE A 209 -25.80 12.39 -5.09
C PHE A 209 -27.00 11.77 -4.35
N GLY A 210 -27.52 12.46 -3.32
CA GLY A 210 -28.61 12.00 -2.46
C GLY A 210 -30.01 12.52 -2.80
N GLN A 211 -30.29 12.83 -4.07
CA GLN A 211 -31.66 13.05 -4.58
C GLN A 211 -32.07 12.00 -5.60
#